data_AF-K0XSS0-F1
#
_entry.id   AF-K0XSS0-F1
#
_cell.length_a   1.000
_cell.length_b   1.000
_cell.length_c   1.000
_cell.angle_alpha   90.00
_cell.angle_beta   90.00
_cell.angle_gamma   90.00
#
_symmetry.space_group_name_H-M   'P 1'
#
loop_
_entity.id
_entity.type
_entity.pdbx_description
1 polymer ?
#
loop_
_entity_poly.entity_id
_entity_poly.type
_entity_poly.pdbx_seq_one_letter_code
_entity_poly.pdbx_strand_id
1 'polypeptide(L)'
;MWRTGILRKRIRANKEDMEKVINILMSMGYTHCSIHDSNDLYWLSASILEDDDESNIKKRVYYPDVSMFLVERDREGVYKFFYPRENCYYYAYIYFDDIKEKELKISEFLYRYFKLFPEDIFLNESGYVYTKEDIEKAYCNKDLSWIYSSPDAL
;
A
#
# COMPACT_ATOMS: atom_id res chain seq x y z
N MET A 1 -3.23 14.38 -10.11
CA MET A 1 -3.36 14.03 -8.68
C MET A 1 -2.52 12.78 -8.47
N TRP A 2 -1.57 12.80 -7.54
CA TRP A 2 -0.78 11.61 -7.23
C TRP A 2 -1.68 10.59 -6.55
N ARG A 3 -1.57 9.32 -6.93
CA ARG A 3 -2.22 8.25 -6.18
C ARG A 3 -1.35 7.94 -4.98
N THR A 4 -1.96 7.91 -3.79
CA THR A 4 -1.27 7.51 -2.57
C THR A 4 -0.82 6.06 -2.66
N GLY A 5 0.43 5.80 -2.35
CA GLY A 5 0.97 4.46 -2.54
C GLY A 5 2.40 4.27 -2.08
N ILE A 6 2.77 2.99 -1.99
CA ILE A 6 4.16 2.59 -1.81
C ILE A 6 4.85 2.62 -3.17
N LEU A 7 6.01 3.24 -3.19
CA LEU A 7 6.91 3.30 -4.33
C LEU A 7 8.19 2.52 -4.01
N ARG A 8 8.66 1.77 -4.99
CA ARG A 8 9.81 0.87 -4.88
C ARG A 8 10.85 1.19 -5.95
N LYS A 9 12.14 1.15 -5.60
CA LYS A 9 13.25 1.36 -6.56
C LYS A 9 13.36 0.23 -7.58
N ARG A 10 13.03 -1.00 -7.15
CA ARG A 10 13.11 -2.20 -7.98
C ARG A 10 11.95 -2.25 -8.97
N ILE A 11 12.29 -2.43 -10.26
CA ILE A 11 11.34 -2.46 -11.38
C ILE A 11 10.57 -3.79 -11.46
N ARG A 12 11.19 -4.89 -11.01
CA ARG A 12 10.61 -6.23 -11.10
C ARG A 12 9.98 -6.66 -9.79
N ALA A 13 8.69 -6.90 -9.84
CA ALA A 13 7.99 -7.59 -8.78
C ALA A 13 8.44 -9.05 -8.69
N ASN A 14 8.39 -9.60 -7.48
CA ASN A 14 8.67 -10.99 -7.20
C ASN A 14 7.46 -11.60 -6.49
N LYS A 15 7.06 -12.80 -6.89
CA LYS A 15 6.01 -13.59 -6.22
C LYS A 15 6.24 -13.70 -4.71
N GLU A 16 7.50 -13.85 -4.29
CA GLU A 16 7.85 -13.93 -2.86
C GLU A 16 7.52 -12.62 -2.11
N ASP A 17 7.73 -11.46 -2.74
CA ASP A 17 7.39 -10.18 -2.12
C ASP A 17 5.88 -9.99 -2.02
N MET A 18 5.13 -10.52 -2.98
CA MET A 18 3.67 -10.55 -2.91
C MET A 18 3.16 -11.45 -1.80
N GLU A 19 3.72 -12.66 -1.65
CA GLU A 19 3.37 -13.56 -0.56
C GLU A 19 3.61 -12.90 0.80
N LYS A 20 4.71 -12.13 0.95
CA LYS A 20 4.96 -11.31 2.15
C LYS A 20 3.88 -10.25 2.39
N VAL A 21 3.45 -9.53 1.35
CA VAL A 21 2.36 -8.54 1.45
C VAL A 21 1.02 -9.20 1.83
N ILE A 22 0.69 -10.33 1.20
CA ILE A 22 -0.52 -11.11 1.53
C ILE A 22 -0.48 -11.60 2.97
N ASN A 23 0.67 -12.08 3.44
CA ASN A 23 0.83 -12.51 4.83
C ASN A 23 0.60 -11.37 5.82
N ILE A 24 1.05 -10.14 5.50
CA ILE A 24 0.72 -8.96 6.32
C ILE A 24 -0.79 -8.76 6.37
N LEU A 25 -1.47 -8.75 5.23
CA LEU A 25 -2.92 -8.56 5.17
C LEU A 25 -3.66 -9.68 5.94
N MET A 26 -3.34 -10.95 5.71
CA MET A 26 -3.96 -12.05 6.46
C MET A 26 -3.74 -11.91 7.97
N SER A 27 -2.55 -11.48 8.41
CA SER A 27 -2.26 -11.23 9.83
C SER A 27 -3.04 -10.07 10.45
N MET A 28 -3.58 -9.18 9.61
CA MET A 28 -4.45 -8.07 10.00
C MET A 28 -5.94 -8.44 9.91
N GLY A 29 -6.27 -9.71 9.64
CA GLY A 29 -7.65 -10.20 9.59
C GLY A 29 -8.30 -10.18 8.22
N TYR A 30 -7.56 -9.86 7.15
CA TYR A 30 -8.08 -9.98 5.78
C TYR A 30 -8.23 -11.45 5.40
N THR A 31 -9.46 -11.89 5.12
CA THR A 31 -9.78 -13.31 4.88
C THR A 31 -10.09 -13.63 3.42
N HIS A 32 -10.37 -12.61 2.61
CA HIS A 32 -10.63 -12.77 1.19
C HIS A 32 -9.61 -11.98 0.39
N CYS A 33 -8.52 -12.64 0.01
CA CYS A 33 -7.49 -12.10 -0.88
C CYS A 33 -7.62 -12.76 -2.27
N SER A 34 -7.93 -11.99 -3.31
CA SER A 34 -7.86 -12.47 -4.69
C SER A 34 -6.62 -11.90 -5.36
N ILE A 35 -5.83 -12.77 -5.99
CA ILE A 35 -4.74 -12.37 -6.87
C ILE A 35 -5.20 -12.65 -8.29
N HIS A 36 -5.28 -11.61 -9.11
CA HIS A 36 -5.40 -11.76 -10.55
C HIS A 36 -4.01 -11.67 -11.17
N ASP A 37 -3.45 -12.81 -11.53
CA ASP A 37 -2.25 -12.88 -12.38
C ASP A 37 -2.66 -12.64 -13.83
N SER A 38 -2.35 -11.47 -14.36
CA SER A 38 -2.19 -11.32 -15.80
C SER A 38 -0.70 -11.22 -16.05
N ASN A 39 -0.20 -11.79 -17.17
CA ASN A 39 1.22 -11.81 -17.52
C ASN A 39 2.00 -10.48 -17.29
N ASP A 40 1.28 -9.34 -17.29
CA ASP A 40 1.82 -8.01 -17.05
C ASP A 40 1.57 -7.47 -15.62
N LEU A 41 0.52 -7.86 -14.91
CA LEU A 41 0.13 -7.27 -13.61
C LEU A 41 -0.41 -8.32 -12.65
N TYR A 42 -0.08 -8.15 -11.37
CA TYR A 42 -0.82 -8.81 -10.31
C TYR A 42 -1.71 -7.81 -9.62
N TRP A 43 -3.02 -8.01 -9.70
CA TRP A 43 -3.97 -7.22 -8.95
C TRP A 43 -4.37 -7.99 -7.70
N LEU A 44 -4.21 -7.34 -6.54
CA LEU A 44 -4.66 -7.87 -5.26
C LEU A 44 -5.90 -7.10 -4.80
N SER A 45 -6.91 -7.82 -4.34
CA SER A 45 -8.02 -7.25 -3.57
C SER A 45 -8.11 -8.02 -2.26
N ALA A 46 -8.13 -7.30 -1.14
CA ALA A 46 -8.25 -7.89 0.20
C ALA A 46 -9.46 -7.30 0.91
N SER A 47 -10.36 -8.15 1.40
CA SER A 47 -11.52 -7.72 2.19
C SER A 47 -11.68 -8.53 3.48
N ILE A 48 -12.22 -7.89 4.51
CA ILE A 48 -12.73 -8.55 5.71
C ILE A 48 -14.19 -8.92 5.43
N LEU A 49 -14.52 -10.19 5.64
CA LEU A 49 -15.87 -10.71 5.57
C LEU A 49 -16.47 -10.69 6.97
N GLU A 50 -17.69 -10.19 7.11
CA GLU A 50 -18.53 -10.41 8.30
C GLU A 50 -19.73 -11.25 7.92
N ASP A 51 -20.29 -11.93 8.91
CA ASP A 51 -21.53 -12.67 8.73
C ASP A 51 -22.67 -11.66 8.54
N ASP A 52 -23.48 -11.88 7.52
CA ASP A 52 -24.70 -11.11 7.31
C ASP A 52 -25.83 -11.81 8.07
N ASP A 53 -26.33 -11.18 9.14
CA ASP A 53 -27.36 -11.79 9.99
C ASP A 53 -28.66 -12.10 9.22
N GLU A 54 -28.89 -11.46 8.08
CA GLU A 54 -30.12 -11.61 7.27
C GLU A 54 -29.98 -12.57 6.08
N SER A 55 -28.77 -12.81 5.59
CA SER A 55 -28.55 -13.67 4.43
C SER A 55 -27.40 -14.62 4.73
N ASN A 56 -27.52 -15.92 4.42
CA ASN A 56 -26.41 -16.89 4.56
C ASN A 56 -25.22 -16.60 3.58
N ILE A 57 -25.06 -15.34 3.17
CA ILE A 57 -24.04 -14.81 2.28
C ILE A 57 -23.14 -13.92 3.14
N LYS A 58 -21.84 -14.24 3.21
CA LYS A 58 -20.88 -13.38 3.91
C LYS A 58 -20.84 -12.00 3.27
N LYS A 59 -21.13 -10.95 4.03
CA LYS A 59 -21.06 -9.57 3.56
C LYS A 59 -19.60 -9.12 3.58
N ARG A 60 -19.15 -8.52 2.47
CA ARG A 60 -17.89 -7.76 2.47
C ARG A 60 -18.13 -6.48 3.24
N VAL A 61 -17.63 -6.40 4.47
CA VAL A 61 -17.85 -5.22 5.32
C VAL A 61 -16.71 -4.21 5.22
N TYR A 62 -15.51 -4.62 4.79
CA TYR A 62 -14.37 -3.71 4.67
C TYR A 62 -13.52 -3.92 3.42
N TYR A 63 -13.17 -2.80 2.77
CA TYR A 63 -12.20 -2.70 1.68
C TYR A 63 -11.12 -1.67 2.03
N PRO A 64 -9.86 -2.06 2.21
CA PRO A 64 -8.78 -1.35 1.57
C PRO A 64 -8.68 -1.88 0.14
N ASP A 65 -8.97 -1.05 -0.84
CA ASP A 65 -8.58 -1.34 -2.21
C ASP A 65 -7.06 -1.13 -2.30
N VAL A 66 -6.33 -2.17 -1.90
CA VAL A 66 -4.88 -2.25 -2.02
C VAL A 66 -4.57 -2.73 -3.43
N SER A 67 -4.65 -1.84 -4.40
CA SER A 67 -4.34 -2.18 -5.79
C SER A 67 -2.83 -2.26 -5.98
N MET A 68 -2.29 -3.48 -6.07
CA MET A 68 -0.91 -3.73 -6.46
C MET A 68 -0.79 -3.67 -8.00
N PHE A 69 0.27 -3.06 -8.53
CA PHE A 69 0.56 -3.09 -9.96
C PHE A 69 2.02 -3.51 -10.14
N LEU A 70 2.24 -4.62 -10.87
CA LEU A 70 3.55 -5.28 -10.95
C LEU A 70 4.24 -5.18 -12.33
N VAL A 71 3.87 -4.22 -13.18
CA VAL A 71 4.29 -4.24 -14.59
C VAL A 71 5.61 -3.51 -14.85
N GLU A 72 6.58 -4.22 -15.45
CA GLU A 72 7.61 -3.65 -16.31
C GLU A 72 6.93 -3.27 -17.65
N ARG A 73 6.50 -2.01 -17.83
CA ARG A 73 6.14 -1.50 -19.18
C ARG A 73 7.23 -0.57 -19.67
N ASP A 74 8.09 -1.10 -20.54
CA ASP A 74 8.78 -0.28 -21.53
C ASP A 74 7.73 0.45 -22.40
N ARG A 75 8.05 1.69 -22.76
CA ARG A 75 7.27 2.69 -23.51
C ARG A 75 6.22 3.47 -22.71
N GLU A 76 6.66 4.59 -22.16
CA GLU A 76 5.89 5.81 -21.86
C GLU A 76 4.71 5.72 -20.87
N GLY A 77 4.40 4.54 -20.29
CA GLY A 77 3.14 4.30 -19.56
C GLY A 77 3.21 3.91 -18.08
N VAL A 78 4.36 3.99 -17.41
CA VAL A 78 4.47 3.72 -15.95
C VAL A 78 4.43 5.03 -15.15
N TYR A 79 3.67 5.04 -14.04
CA TYR A 79 3.74 6.09 -13.03
C TYR A 79 5.10 6.04 -12.31
N LYS A 80 6.13 6.64 -12.90
CA LYS A 80 7.44 6.82 -12.27
C LYS A 80 7.45 8.11 -11.45
N PHE A 81 7.95 8.03 -10.23
CA PHE A 81 8.19 9.17 -9.37
C PHE A 81 9.69 9.42 -9.33
N PHE A 82 10.13 10.60 -9.80
CA PHE A 82 11.51 11.02 -9.61
C PHE A 82 11.64 11.59 -8.20
N TYR A 83 12.53 11.01 -7.39
CA TYR A 83 12.82 11.54 -6.06
C TYR A 83 14.12 12.34 -6.10
N PRO A 84 14.07 13.69 -6.07
CA PRO A 84 15.25 14.53 -6.28
C PRO A 84 16.34 14.30 -5.22
N ARG A 85 15.93 14.02 -3.97
CA ARG A 85 16.85 13.83 -2.85
C ARG A 85 17.83 12.68 -3.07
N GLU A 86 17.37 11.61 -3.72
CA GLU A 86 18.18 10.42 -4.01
C GLU A 86 18.60 10.31 -5.48
N ASN A 87 18.20 11.29 -6.31
CA ASN A 87 18.46 11.31 -7.75
C ASN A 87 18.12 9.97 -8.44
N CYS A 88 16.99 9.37 -8.06
CA CYS A 88 16.56 8.08 -8.60
C CYS A 88 15.06 8.06 -8.88
N TYR A 89 14.63 7.06 -9.65
CA TYR A 89 13.23 6.80 -9.93
C TYR A 89 12.69 5.69 -9.04
N TYR A 90 11.52 5.95 -8.46
CA TYR A 90 10.70 4.93 -7.83
C TYR A 90 9.50 4.61 -8.71
N TYR A 91 9.07 3.36 -8.63
CA TYR A 91 7.97 2.81 -9.39
C TYR A 91 6.84 2.45 -8.43
N ALA A 92 5.61 2.78 -8.81
CA ALA A 92 4.47 2.44 -7.98
C ALA A 92 4.32 0.92 -7.83
N TYR A 93 4.16 0.49 -6.58
CA TYR A 93 4.06 -0.92 -6.20
C TYR A 93 2.70 -1.26 -5.61
N ILE A 94 2.21 -0.43 -4.68
CA ILE A 94 0.92 -0.57 -4.00
C ILE A 94 0.22 0.77 -3.99
N TYR A 95 -1.06 0.82 -4.38
CA TYR A 95 -1.92 1.98 -4.17
C TYR A 95 -2.97 1.72 -3.11
N PHE A 96 -3.39 2.79 -2.46
CA PHE A 96 -4.49 2.80 -1.49
C PHE A 96 -5.59 3.69 -2.04
N ASP A 97 -6.75 3.11 -2.34
CA ASP A 97 -7.94 3.89 -2.63
C ASP A 97 -8.72 4.16 -1.33
N ASP A 98 -9.37 5.34 -1.27
CA ASP A 98 -10.27 5.75 -0.20
C ASP A 98 -9.64 5.64 1.21
N ILE A 99 -8.70 6.55 1.51
CA ILE A 99 -7.87 6.55 2.73
C ILE A 99 -8.62 7.02 3.97
N LYS A 100 -9.66 7.83 3.79
CA LYS A 100 -10.39 8.48 4.86
C LYS A 100 -10.96 7.44 5.83
N GLU A 101 -10.77 7.66 7.13
CA GLU A 101 -11.18 6.76 8.23
C GLU A 101 -10.42 5.41 8.25
N LYS A 102 -9.40 5.24 7.41
CA LYS A 102 -8.55 4.05 7.34
C LYS A 102 -7.12 4.32 7.76
N GLU A 103 -6.83 5.50 8.31
CA GLU A 103 -5.47 6.01 8.56
C GLU A 103 -4.66 5.12 9.52
N LEU A 104 -5.30 4.60 10.57
CA LEU A 104 -4.67 3.66 11.51
C LEU A 104 -4.41 2.28 10.89
N LYS A 105 -5.34 1.79 10.07
CA LYS A 105 -5.18 0.49 9.38
C LYS A 105 -4.06 0.60 8.35
N ILE A 106 -4.00 1.71 7.62
CA ILE A 106 -2.94 1.98 6.64
C ILE A 106 -1.60 2.15 7.38
N SER A 107 -1.51 2.91 8.47
CA SER A 107 -0.25 3.05 9.21
C SER A 107 0.22 1.73 9.82
N GLU A 108 -0.68 0.86 10.30
CA GLU A 108 -0.33 -0.49 10.74
C GLU A 108 0.21 -1.36 9.59
N PHE A 109 -0.48 -1.36 8.45
CA PHE A 109 -0.04 -2.09 7.26
C PHE A 109 1.35 -1.63 6.84
N LEU A 110 1.55 -0.31 6.71
CA LEU A 110 2.83 0.27 6.33
C LEU A 110 3.92 -0.04 7.36
N TYR A 111 3.63 0.05 8.66
CA TYR A 111 4.57 -0.32 9.72
C TYR A 111 5.08 -1.77 9.58
N ARG A 112 4.18 -2.72 9.28
CA ARG A 112 4.56 -4.12 9.03
C ARG A 112 5.30 -4.28 7.69
N TYR A 113 4.89 -3.54 6.66
CA TYR A 113 5.50 -3.55 5.33
C TYR A 113 6.95 -3.06 5.35
N PHE A 114 7.22 -1.90 5.94
CA PHE A 114 8.54 -1.27 5.96
C PHE A 114 9.56 -2.03 6.82
N LYS A 115 9.12 -2.93 7.70
CA LYS A 115 10.03 -3.89 8.35
C LYS A 115 10.65 -4.89 7.36
N LEU A 116 9.90 -5.25 6.32
CA LEU A 116 10.36 -6.18 5.27
C LEU A 116 11.07 -5.44 4.13
N PHE A 117 10.65 -4.20 3.87
CA PHE A 117 11.11 -3.40 2.73
C PHE A 117 11.52 -1.98 3.16
N PRO A 118 12.61 -1.82 3.92
CA PRO A 118 12.99 -0.53 4.51
C PRO A 118 13.40 0.55 3.50
N GLU A 119 13.80 0.14 2.29
CA GLU A 119 14.30 1.05 1.23
C GLU A 119 13.18 1.62 0.33
N ASP A 120 11.97 1.09 0.45
CA ASP A 120 10.81 1.62 -0.26
C ASP A 120 10.41 2.97 0.37
N ILE A 121 9.54 3.72 -0.30
CA ILE A 121 8.98 4.96 0.24
C ILE A 121 7.47 4.97 0.08
N PHE A 122 6.78 5.76 0.89
CA PHE A 122 5.36 6.00 0.75
C PHE A 122 5.12 7.43 0.25
N LEU A 123 4.30 7.59 -0.78
CA LEU A 123 3.90 8.87 -1.35
C LEU A 123 2.43 9.10 -1.02
N ASN A 124 2.07 10.25 -0.43
CA ASN A 124 0.67 10.63 -0.23
C ASN A 124 0.11 11.49 -1.38
N GLU A 125 -1.19 11.77 -1.36
CA GLU A 125 -1.87 12.56 -2.40
C GLU A 125 -1.31 13.97 -2.57
N SER A 126 -0.81 14.55 -1.48
CA SER A 126 -0.19 15.88 -1.42
C SER A 126 1.23 15.92 -1.98
N GLY A 127 1.82 14.76 -2.32
CA GLY A 127 3.16 14.66 -2.89
C GLY A 127 4.29 14.57 -1.84
N TYR A 128 3.96 14.41 -0.57
CA TYR A 128 4.94 14.17 0.50
C TYR A 128 5.41 12.72 0.51
N VAL A 129 6.69 12.55 0.81
CA VAL A 129 7.38 11.25 0.82
C VAL A 129 7.72 10.88 2.25
N TYR A 130 7.34 9.68 2.66
CA TYR A 130 7.57 9.13 3.99
C TYR A 130 8.55 7.96 3.88
N THR A 131 9.56 7.98 4.73
CA THR A 131 10.47 6.83 4.92
C THR A 131 9.87 5.86 5.92
N LYS A 132 10.57 4.74 6.13
CA LYS A 132 10.27 3.81 7.22
C LYS A 132 10.14 4.54 8.58
N GLU A 133 11.09 5.40 8.92
CA GLU A 133 11.11 6.10 10.21
C GLU A 133 9.89 6.99 10.41
N ASP A 134 9.45 7.69 9.35
CA ASP A 134 8.26 8.54 9.39
C ASP A 134 6.99 7.71 9.65
N ILE A 135 6.87 6.56 8.98
CA ILE A 135 5.75 5.63 9.19
C ILE A 135 5.79 5.01 10.59
N GLU A 136 6.97 4.61 11.07
CA GLU A 136 7.12 4.09 12.44
C GLU A 136 6.66 5.12 13.46
N LYS A 137 7.01 6.39 13.28
CA LYS A 137 6.57 7.49 14.13
C LYS A 137 5.06 7.70 14.07
N ALA A 138 4.48 7.77 12.87
CA ALA A 138 3.03 7.90 12.68
C ALA A 138 2.24 6.76 13.35
N TYR A 139 2.69 5.52 13.16
CA TYR A 139 2.06 4.33 13.76
C TYR A 139 2.17 4.32 15.29
N CYS A 140 3.36 4.59 15.85
CA CYS A 140 3.56 4.61 17.30
C CYS A 140 2.75 5.72 17.98
N ASN A 141 2.65 6.89 17.34
CA ASN A 141 1.89 8.03 17.85
C ASN A 141 0.37 7.88 17.66
N LYS A 142 -0.08 6.90 16.84
CA LYS A 142 -1.49 6.75 16.42
C LYS A 142 -2.05 8.05 15.84
N ASP A 143 -1.22 8.80 15.12
CA ASP A 143 -1.63 10.04 14.48
C ASP A 143 -2.65 9.70 13.36
N LEU A 144 -3.81 10.35 13.37
CA LEU A 144 -4.86 10.18 12.35
C LEU A 144 -4.68 11.15 11.18
N SER A 145 -3.88 12.20 11.37
CA SER A 145 -3.64 13.26 10.39
C SER A 145 -2.38 13.05 9.56
N TRP A 146 -1.58 12.03 9.90
CA TRP A 146 -0.24 11.78 9.38
C TRP A 146 -0.19 11.79 7.85
N ILE A 147 -1.15 11.10 7.22
CA ILE A 147 -1.21 10.88 5.76
C ILE A 147 -1.60 12.13 4.97
N TYR A 148 -2.10 13.17 5.63
CA TYR A 148 -2.55 14.43 5.01
C TYR A 148 -1.56 15.58 5.17
N SER A 149 -0.48 15.39 5.93
CA SER A 149 0.48 16.43 6.31
C SER A 149 1.89 16.12 5.79
N SER A 150 2.86 17.03 5.97
CA SER A 150 4.27 16.69 5.73
C SER A 150 4.77 15.72 6.82
N PRO A 151 5.67 14.75 6.51
CA PRO A 151 6.36 13.98 7.55
C PRO A 151 7.10 14.86 8.57
N ASP A 152 7.49 16.08 8.18
CA ASP A 152 8.13 17.06 9.08
C ASP A 152 7.19 17.52 10.23
N ALA A 153 5.88 17.28 10.10
CA ALA A 153 4.87 17.66 11.09
C ALA A 153 4.50 16.50 12.05
N LEU A 154 5.07 15.30 11.87
CA LEU A 154 4.80 14.11 12.70
C LEU A 154 5.41 14.19 14.10
#